data_AF-A0A435XI24-F1
#
_entry.id   AF-A0A435XI24-F1
#
_cell.length_a   1.000
_cell.length_b   1.000
_cell.length_c   1.000
_cell.angle_alpha   90.00
_cell.angle_beta   90.00
_cell.angle_gamma   90.00
#
_symmetry.space_group_name_H-M   'P 1'
#
loop_
_entity.id
_entity.type
_entity.pdbx_description
1 polymer ?
#
loop_
_entity_poly.entity_id
_entity_poly.type
_entity_poly.pdbx_seq_one_letter_code
_entity_poly.pdbx_strand_id
1 'polypeptide(L)'
;VVNRALTGSGLFAEPVQLANTRFATVTGFVHFFVMLLTLTIFANLKQLSPSYRKAAADLGAGPVRTFLHVVLPLTLPGIMVGAFLTFVLCIGDYITPQILGGNNELLMPQLVMMQIGRRGDFPLASALSIILMAVVTIAYLACARWLKIERA
;
A
#
# COMPACT_ATOMS: atom_id res chain seq x y z
N VAL A 1 4.51 24.56 8.91
CA VAL A 1 3.87 25.41 7.88
C VAL A 1 2.36 25.19 7.84
N VAL A 2 1.88 23.96 7.65
CA VAL A 2 0.43 23.63 7.61
C VAL A 2 -0.34 24.15 8.83
N ASN A 3 0.11 23.89 10.06
CA ASN A 3 -0.56 24.41 11.25
C ASN A 3 -0.64 25.94 11.29
N ARG A 4 0.41 26.64 10.86
CA ARG A 4 0.40 28.11 10.81
C ARG A 4 -0.57 28.65 9.75
N ALA A 5 -0.73 27.93 8.64
CA ALA A 5 -1.73 28.26 7.61
C ALA A 5 -3.17 27.98 8.10
N LEU A 6 -3.39 26.88 8.83
CA LEU A 6 -4.70 26.49 9.38
C LEU A 6 -5.17 27.39 10.54
N THR A 7 -4.26 27.80 11.43
CA THR A 7 -4.59 28.78 12.48
C THR A 7 -4.69 30.19 11.91
N GLY A 8 -3.90 30.51 10.88
CA GLY A 8 -3.96 31.79 10.18
C GLY A 8 -5.21 32.00 9.33
N SER A 9 -5.87 30.92 8.87
CA SER A 9 -7.14 30.99 8.14
C SER A 9 -8.39 31.07 9.03
N GLY A 10 -8.23 31.02 10.36
CA GLY A 10 -9.33 31.09 11.33
C GLY A 10 -10.23 29.85 11.39
N LEU A 11 -9.93 28.81 10.59
CA LEU A 11 -10.67 27.54 10.57
C LEU A 11 -10.44 26.69 11.83
N PHE A 12 -9.30 26.84 12.49
CA PHE A 12 -8.95 26.13 13.71
C PHE A 12 -8.35 27.09 14.75
N ALA A 13 -8.88 27.05 15.97
CA ALA A 13 -8.40 27.89 17.09
C ALA A 13 -7.06 27.40 17.69
N GLU A 14 -6.74 26.11 17.53
CA GLU A 14 -5.53 25.49 18.07
C GLU A 14 -4.78 24.69 16.99
N PRO A 15 -3.44 24.52 17.12
CA PRO A 15 -2.64 23.74 16.19
C PRO A 15 -3.08 22.26 16.19
N VAL A 16 -3.50 21.75 15.03
CA VAL A 16 -3.85 20.33 14.88
C VAL A 16 -2.59 19.48 14.98
N GLN A 17 -2.62 18.42 15.79
CA GLN A 17 -1.49 17.49 15.91
C GLN A 17 -1.45 16.58 14.68
N LEU A 18 -0.73 17.00 13.64
CA LEU A 18 -0.60 16.24 12.39
C LEU A 18 0.51 15.18 12.48
N ALA A 19 1.66 15.54 13.04
CA ALA A 19 2.79 14.63 13.24
C ALA A 19 2.61 13.76 14.50
N ASN A 20 3.26 12.59 14.53
CA ASN A 20 3.13 11.59 15.60
C ASN A 20 1.69 11.07 15.75
N THR A 21 1.00 10.89 14.62
CA THR A 21 -0.36 10.36 14.61
C THR A 21 -0.48 9.22 13.60
N ARG A 22 -1.48 8.36 13.81
CA ARG A 22 -1.86 7.32 12.84
C ARG A 22 -2.14 7.92 11.46
N PHE A 23 -2.71 9.13 11.40
CA PHE A 23 -2.99 9.83 10.15
C PHE A 23 -1.72 10.15 9.37
N ALA A 24 -0.67 10.66 10.02
CA ALA A 24 0.62 10.89 9.38
C ALA A 24 1.21 9.58 8.85
N THR A 25 1.20 8.51 9.64
CA THR A 25 1.71 7.19 9.21
C THR A 25 0.98 6.66 7.98
N VAL A 26 -0.36 6.66 7.99
CA VAL A 26 -1.17 6.20 6.85
C VAL A 26 -0.90 7.05 5.61
N THR A 27 -0.84 8.37 5.76
CA THR A 27 -0.58 9.27 4.63
C THR A 27 0.83 9.07 4.06
N GLY A 28 1.83 8.85 4.91
CA GLY A 28 3.20 8.53 4.49
C GLY A 28 3.27 7.21 3.72
N PHE A 29 2.59 6.17 4.20
CA PHE A 29 2.50 4.90 3.48
C PHE A 29 1.81 5.05 2.13
N VAL A 30 0.67 5.74 2.07
CA VAL A 30 -0.03 5.99 0.81
C VAL A 30 0.88 6.75 -0.15
N HIS A 31 1.55 7.82 0.30
CA HIS A 31 2.43 8.60 -0.54
C HIS A 31 3.59 7.77 -1.11
N PHE A 32 4.27 6.99 -0.27
CA PHE A 32 5.40 6.18 -0.68
C PHE A 32 4.99 5.06 -1.64
N PHE A 33 3.94 4.30 -1.28
CA PHE A 33 3.55 3.12 -2.02
C PHE A 33 2.71 3.42 -3.27
N VAL A 34 1.94 4.51 -3.30
CA VAL A 34 1.26 4.94 -4.54
C VAL A 34 2.28 5.22 -5.63
N MET A 35 3.41 5.83 -5.29
CA MET A 35 4.47 6.10 -6.26
C MET A 35 5.03 4.81 -6.87
N LEU A 36 5.27 3.78 -6.04
CA LEU A 36 5.72 2.47 -6.49
C LEU A 36 4.64 1.71 -7.30
N LEU A 37 3.39 1.74 -6.84
CA LEU A 37 2.24 1.11 -7.50
C LEU A 37 1.94 1.75 -8.86
N THR A 38 2.18 3.05 -9.01
CA THR A 38 1.97 3.77 -10.28
C THR A 38 2.85 3.18 -11.38
N LEU A 39 4.10 2.81 -11.07
CA LEU A 39 5.01 2.19 -12.03
C LEU A 39 4.51 0.81 -12.48
N THR A 40 4.00 0.00 -11.56
CA THR A 40 3.49 -1.34 -11.90
C THR A 40 2.20 -1.25 -12.72
N ILE A 41 1.28 -0.33 -12.38
CA ILE A 41 0.08 -0.07 -13.17
C ILE A 41 0.46 0.41 -14.58
N PHE A 42 1.41 1.35 -14.69
CA PHE A 42 1.87 1.86 -15.97
C PHE A 42 2.49 0.76 -16.85
N ALA A 43 3.34 -0.09 -16.28
CA ALA A 43 3.95 -1.21 -17.00
C ALA A 43 2.90 -2.20 -17.54
N ASN A 44 1.83 -2.46 -16.78
CA ASN A 44 0.72 -3.31 -17.21
C ASN A 44 -0.10 -2.66 -18.33
N LEU A 45 -0.43 -1.37 -18.19
CA LEU A 45 -1.18 -0.63 -19.22
C LEU A 45 -0.42 -0.58 -20.56
N LYS A 46 0.91 -0.44 -20.51
CA LYS A 46 1.74 -0.37 -21.72
C LYS A 46 1.78 -1.69 -22.50
N GLN A 47 1.56 -2.82 -21.84
CA GLN A 47 1.50 -4.15 -22.49
C GLN A 47 0.18 -4.39 -23.21
N LEU A 48 -0.87 -3.62 -22.90
CA LEU A 48 -2.19 -3.80 -23.51
C LEU A 48 -2.17 -3.33 -24.98
N SER A 49 -2.57 -4.22 -25.89
CA SER A 49 -2.63 -3.90 -27.32
C SER A 49 -3.59 -2.72 -27.59
N PRO A 50 -3.20 -1.74 -28.43
CA PRO A 50 -4.09 -0.67 -28.87
C PRO A 50 -5.37 -1.15 -29.58
N SER A 51 -5.38 -2.39 -30.09
CA SER A 51 -6.54 -2.97 -30.78
C SER A 51 -7.79 -3.06 -29.89
N TYR A 52 -7.62 -3.31 -28.59
CA TYR A 52 -8.75 -3.37 -27.64
C TYR A 52 -9.53 -2.05 -27.59
N ARG A 53 -8.81 -0.92 -27.65
CA ARG A 53 -9.44 0.41 -27.63
C ARG A 53 -10.18 0.71 -28.94
N LYS A 54 -9.63 0.26 -30.07
CA LYS A 54 -10.26 0.40 -31.40
C LYS A 54 -11.53 -0.45 -31.49
N ALA A 55 -11.45 -1.73 -31.14
CA ALA A 55 -12.60 -2.64 -31.14
C ALA A 55 -13.75 -2.17 -30.22
N ALA A 56 -13.42 -1.61 -29.05
CA ALA A 56 -14.43 -1.02 -28.17
C ALA A 56 -15.11 0.21 -28.82
N ALA A 57 -14.35 1.05 -29.51
CA ALA A 57 -14.90 2.20 -30.23
C ALA A 57 -15.77 1.79 -31.43
N ASP A 58 -15.39 0.72 -32.15
CA ASP A 58 -16.18 0.15 -33.25
C ASP A 58 -17.54 -0.36 -32.78
N LEU A 59 -17.62 -0.86 -31.54
CA LEU A 59 -18.87 -1.25 -30.88
C LEU A 59 -19.65 -0.07 -30.26
N GLY A 60 -19.22 1.17 -30.50
CA GLY A 60 -19.86 2.38 -29.99
C GLY A 60 -19.58 2.68 -28.51
N ALA A 61 -18.58 2.06 -27.89
CA ALA A 61 -18.23 2.34 -26.50
C ALA A 61 -17.43 3.64 -26.36
N GLY A 62 -17.90 4.54 -25.48
CA GLY A 62 -17.16 5.73 -25.09
C GLY A 62 -15.97 5.42 -24.15
N PRO A 63 -15.06 6.39 -23.91
CA PRO A 63 -13.79 6.19 -23.20
C PRO A 63 -13.95 5.61 -21.79
N VAL A 64 -14.96 6.06 -21.04
CA VAL A 64 -15.26 5.54 -19.69
C VAL A 64 -15.72 4.08 -19.75
N ARG A 65 -16.55 3.73 -20.74
CA ARG A 65 -17.05 2.36 -20.91
C ARG A 65 -15.93 1.43 -21.34
N THR A 66 -15.05 1.87 -22.24
CA THR A 66 -13.84 1.14 -22.64
C THR A 66 -12.89 0.92 -21.47
N PHE A 67 -12.69 1.93 -20.61
CA PHE A 67 -11.86 1.78 -19.42
C PHE A 67 -12.44 0.72 -18.46
N LEU A 68 -13.71 0.85 -18.08
CA LEU A 68 -14.33 -0.02 -17.08
C LEU A 68 -14.55 -1.47 -17.55
N HIS A 69 -14.90 -1.67 -18.82
CA HIS A 69 -15.26 -3.00 -19.33
C HIS A 69 -14.12 -3.72 -20.07
N VAL A 70 -13.06 -3.00 -20.46
CA VAL A 70 -11.95 -3.58 -21.23
C VAL A 70 -10.63 -3.39 -20.51
N VAL A 71 -10.20 -2.14 -20.30
CA VAL A 71 -8.86 -1.86 -19.76
C VAL A 71 -8.71 -2.33 -18.31
N LEU A 72 -9.65 -1.96 -17.44
CA LEU A 72 -9.63 -2.30 -16.02
C LEU A 72 -9.62 -3.81 -15.78
N PRO A 73 -10.55 -4.63 -16.32
CA PRO A 73 -10.54 -6.08 -16.09
C PRO A 73 -9.31 -6.76 -16.69
N LEU A 74 -8.81 -6.31 -17.85
CA LEU A 74 -7.60 -6.88 -18.46
C LEU A 74 -6.33 -6.55 -17.69
N THR A 75 -6.26 -5.39 -17.02
CA THR A 75 -5.10 -5.02 -16.21
C THR A 75 -5.21 -5.43 -14.75
N LEU A 76 -6.41 -5.80 -14.28
CA LEU A 76 -6.67 -6.16 -12.88
C LEU A 76 -5.71 -7.22 -12.31
N PRO A 77 -5.37 -8.32 -13.01
CA PRO A 77 -4.43 -9.32 -12.49
C PRO A 77 -3.06 -8.71 -12.17
N GLY A 78 -2.51 -7.89 -13.07
CA GLY A 78 -1.24 -7.22 -12.87
C GLY A 78 -1.28 -6.16 -11.76
N ILE A 79 -2.41 -5.45 -11.61
CA ILE A 79 -2.64 -4.54 -10.49
C ILE A 79 -2.66 -5.30 -9.16
N MET A 80 -3.29 -6.48 -9.10
CA MET A 80 -3.33 -7.32 -7.90
C MET A 80 -1.93 -7.80 -7.49
N VAL A 81 -1.08 -8.17 -8.45
CA VAL A 81 0.33 -8.52 -8.18
C VAL A 81 1.07 -7.32 -7.57
N GLY A 82 0.93 -6.14 -8.14
CA GLY A 82 1.54 -4.91 -7.62
C GLY A 82 1.03 -4.52 -6.23
N ALA A 83 -0.28 -4.67 -5.99
CA ALA A 83 -0.90 -4.40 -4.70
C ALA A 83 -0.43 -5.40 -3.62
N PHE A 84 -0.30 -6.67 -3.98
CA PHE A 84 0.22 -7.69 -3.08
C PHE A 84 1.69 -7.45 -2.71
N LEU A 85 2.54 -7.10 -3.68
CA LEU A 85 3.94 -6.73 -3.41
C LEU A 85 4.02 -5.52 -2.45
N THR A 86 3.17 -4.52 -2.69
CA THR A 86 3.05 -3.33 -1.84
C THR A 86 2.63 -3.69 -0.41
N PHE A 87 1.65 -4.58 -0.26
CA PHE A 87 1.23 -5.08 1.05
C PHE A 87 2.37 -5.75 1.82
N VAL A 88 3.15 -6.63 1.15
CA VAL A 88 4.30 -7.31 1.75
C VAL A 88 5.37 -6.33 2.20
N LEU A 89 5.63 -5.27 1.43
CA LEU A 89 6.57 -4.22 1.82
C LEU A 89 6.05 -3.38 2.99
N CYS A 90 4.76 -3.03 2.98
CA CYS A 90 4.13 -2.19 4.00
C CYS A 90 4.07 -2.87 5.37
N ILE A 91 3.76 -4.17 5.42
CA ILE A 91 3.60 -4.90 6.69
C ILE A 91 4.95 -5.09 7.42
N GLY A 92 6.05 -5.08 6.69
CA GLY A 92 7.41 -5.21 7.24
C GLY A 92 8.06 -3.88 7.63
N ASP A 93 7.46 -2.74 7.29
CA ASP A 93 8.06 -1.43 7.54
C ASP A 93 7.90 -1.02 9.01
N TYR A 94 9.03 -0.78 9.67
CA TYR A 94 9.10 -0.29 11.05
C TYR A 94 9.58 1.17 11.15
N ILE A 95 10.19 1.71 10.08
CA ILE A 95 10.85 3.02 10.09
C ILE A 95 9.83 4.13 9.84
N THR A 96 9.03 4.00 8.79
CA THR A 96 7.97 4.98 8.46
C THR A 96 7.03 5.24 9.64
N PRO A 97 6.43 4.21 10.29
CA PRO A 97 5.59 4.44 11.48
C PRO A 97 6.35 5.01 12.67
N GLN A 98 7.65 4.73 12.80
CA GLN A 98 8.45 5.23 13.93
C GLN A 98 8.69 6.73 13.81
N ILE A 99 8.91 7.21 12.58
CA ILE A 99 9.18 8.61 12.30
C ILE A 99 7.87 9.42 12.23
N LEU A 100 6.82 8.89 11.59
CA LEU A 100 5.58 9.63 11.33
C LEU A 100 4.52 9.44 12.41
N GLY A 101 4.41 8.24 12.98
CA GLY A 101 3.41 7.88 13.99
C GLY A 101 3.86 8.16 15.42
N GLY A 102 5.16 8.36 15.61
CA GLY A 102 5.77 8.50 16.93
C GLY A 102 5.58 7.23 17.75
N ASN A 103 5.54 7.40 19.08
CA ASN A 103 5.44 6.27 20.01
C ASN A 103 3.98 5.94 20.42
N ASN A 104 2.99 6.52 19.74
CA ASN A 104 1.58 6.40 20.10
C ASN A 104 0.95 5.07 19.62
N GLU A 105 1.40 4.54 18.49
CA GLU A 105 0.97 3.25 17.99
C GLU A 105 2.17 2.43 17.52
N LEU A 106 2.39 1.30 18.19
CA LEU A 106 3.48 0.39 17.87
C LEU A 106 2.99 -0.66 16.87
N LEU A 107 3.61 -0.68 15.69
CA LEU A 107 3.41 -1.75 14.72
C LEU A 107 4.22 -2.99 15.12
N MET A 108 3.77 -4.17 14.66
CA MET A 108 4.44 -5.45 14.94
C MET A 108 5.95 -5.45 14.66
N PRO A 109 6.44 -4.94 13.50
CA PRO A 109 7.88 -4.84 13.24
C PRO A 109 8.64 -4.02 14.29
N GLN A 110 8.03 -2.96 14.83
CA GLN A 110 8.64 -2.13 15.88
C GLN A 110 8.70 -2.87 17.21
N LEU A 111 7.68 -3.67 17.53
CA LEU A 111 7.70 -4.53 18.72
C LEU A 111 8.87 -5.52 18.66
N VAL A 112 9.07 -6.18 17.52
CA VAL A 112 10.20 -7.09 17.30
C VAL A 112 11.52 -6.37 17.54
N MET A 113 11.71 -5.19 16.93
CA MET A 113 12.92 -4.38 17.09
C MET A 113 13.16 -3.98 18.55
N MET A 114 12.11 -3.63 19.30
CA MET A 114 12.23 -3.29 20.71
C MET A 114 12.58 -4.47 21.60
N GLN A 115 12.06 -5.68 21.34
CA GLN A 115 12.42 -6.86 22.12
C GLN A 115 13.91 -7.20 21.97
N ILE A 116 14.44 -7.06 20.74
CA ILE A 116 15.87 -7.27 20.48
C ILE A 116 16.71 -6.16 21.11
N GLY A 117 16.43 -4.90 20.78
CA GLY A 117 17.31 -3.77 21.12
C GLY A 117 17.26 -3.31 22.57
N ARG A 118 16.07 -3.35 23.22
CA ARG A 118 15.90 -2.83 24.59
C ARG A 118 15.91 -3.91 25.65
N ARG A 119 15.44 -5.12 25.32
CA ARG A 119 15.24 -6.21 26.29
C ARG A 119 16.19 -7.38 26.08
N GLY A 120 16.87 -7.48 24.93
CA GLY A 120 17.69 -8.64 24.60
C GLY A 120 16.89 -9.95 24.53
N ASP A 121 15.56 -9.86 24.36
CA ASP A 121 14.64 -11.00 24.38
C ASP A 121 14.47 -11.58 22.96
N PHE A 122 15.52 -12.25 22.49
CA PHE A 122 15.54 -12.94 21.21
C PHE A 122 14.45 -14.02 21.08
N PRO A 123 14.11 -14.81 22.13
CA PRO A 123 13.02 -15.77 22.05
C PRO A 123 11.67 -15.11 21.70
N LEU A 124 11.29 -14.03 22.41
CA LEU A 124 10.03 -13.34 22.15
C LEU A 124 10.03 -12.66 20.77
N ALA A 125 11.14 -12.03 20.38
CA ALA A 125 11.31 -11.44 19.05
C ALA A 125 11.14 -12.48 17.92
N SER A 126 11.66 -13.69 18.12
CA SER A 126 11.52 -14.80 17.16
C SER A 126 10.07 -15.25 17.05
N ALA A 127 9.36 -15.40 18.17
CA ALA A 127 7.95 -15.76 18.17
C ALA A 127 7.08 -14.74 17.40
N LEU A 128 7.29 -13.45 17.65
CA LEU A 128 6.59 -12.37 16.93
C LEU A 128 6.91 -12.38 15.42
N SER A 129 8.16 -12.65 15.05
CA SER A 129 8.58 -12.75 13.65
C SER A 129 7.90 -13.93 12.93
N ILE A 130 7.78 -15.08 13.60
CA ILE A 130 7.08 -16.26 13.06
C ILE A 130 5.58 -15.95 12.86
N ILE A 131 4.95 -15.26 13.81
CA ILE A 131 3.54 -14.84 13.68
C ILE A 131 3.37 -13.92 12.47
N LEU A 132 4.25 -12.93 12.30
CA LEU A 132 4.21 -12.02 11.15
C LEU A 132 4.39 -12.79 9.83
N MET A 133 5.34 -13.73 9.79
CA MET A 133 5.54 -14.62 8.64
C MET A 133 4.29 -15.44 8.33
N ALA A 134 3.62 -15.99 9.34
CA ALA A 134 2.39 -16.76 9.18
C ALA A 134 1.26 -15.88 8.59
N VAL A 135 1.12 -14.63 9.05
CA VAL A 135 0.14 -13.68 8.51
C VAL A 135 0.42 -13.38 7.03
N VAL A 136 1.68 -13.09 6.67
CA VAL A 136 2.07 -12.89 5.27
C VAL A 136 1.82 -14.13 4.42
N THR A 137 2.10 -15.32 4.96
CA THR A 137 1.86 -16.61 4.28
C THR A 137 0.37 -16.84 4.04
N ILE A 138 -0.48 -16.57 5.04
CA ILE A 138 -1.95 -16.71 4.90
C ILE A 138 -2.47 -15.72 3.86
N ALA A 139 -2.02 -14.47 3.90
CA ALA A 139 -2.38 -13.46 2.91
C ALA A 139 -1.94 -13.87 1.50
N TYR A 140 -0.73 -14.42 1.35
CA TYR A 140 -0.25 -14.98 0.10
C TYR A 140 -1.16 -16.10 -0.40
N LEU A 141 -1.46 -17.10 0.44
CA LEU A 141 -2.30 -18.25 0.06
C LEU A 141 -3.72 -17.82 -0.32
N ALA A 142 -4.29 -16.84 0.38
CA ALA A 142 -5.60 -16.27 0.04
C ALA A 142 -5.57 -15.59 -1.34
N CYS A 143 -4.53 -14.80 -1.63
CA CYS A 143 -4.37 -14.10 -2.90
C CYS A 143 -3.78 -14.98 -4.02
N ALA A 144 -3.23 -16.16 -3.71
CA ALA A 144 -2.50 -17.00 -4.65
C ALA A 144 -3.36 -17.43 -5.85
N ARG A 145 -4.67 -17.58 -5.66
CA ARG A 145 -5.61 -17.90 -6.76
C ARG A 145 -5.73 -16.77 -7.77
N TRP A 146 -5.61 -15.52 -7.34
CA TRP A 146 -5.64 -14.35 -8.21
C TRP A 146 -4.27 -14.01 -8.80
N LEU A 147 -3.20 -14.26 -8.04
CA LEU A 147 -1.80 -14.07 -8.47
C LEU A 147 -1.37 -15.06 -9.57
N LYS A 148 -1.96 -16.26 -9.63
CA LYS A 148 -1.63 -17.30 -10.61
C LYS A 148 -2.34 -17.17 -11.97
N ILE A 149 -3.19 -16.17 -12.16
CA ILE A 149 -4.00 -16.01 -13.38
C ILE A 149 -3.14 -15.67 -14.62
N GLU A 150 -1.83 -15.41 -14.45
CA GLU A 150 -0.88 -15.19 -15.55
C GLU A 150 -0.33 -16.46 -16.23
N ARG A 151 -0.82 -17.67 -15.92
CA ARG A 151 -0.50 -18.82 -16.78
C ARG A 151 -1.50 -18.91 -17.94
N ALA A 152 -1.10 -18.26 -19.04
CA ALA A 152 -1.50 -18.59 -20.41
C ALA A 152 -1.36 -20.09 -20.70
#